data_AF-A0AAV5BPL8-F1
#
_entry.id   AF-A0AAV5BPL8-F1
#
_cell.length_a   1.000
_cell.length_b   1.000
_cell.length_c   1.000
_cell.angle_alpha   90.00
_cell.angle_beta   90.00
_cell.angle_gamma   90.00
#
_symmetry.space_group_name_H-M   'P 1'
#
loop_
_entity.id
_entity.type
_entity.pdbx_description
1 polymer ?
#
loop_
_entity_poly.entity_id
_entity_poly.type
_entity_poly.pdbx_seq_one_letter_code
_entity_poly.pdbx_strand_id
1 'polypeptide(L)'
;MSTPAAAADGCNLTAGFVKVDLPESSFAVQIPYDVPVDQRYRYDAATGVHTFWVYADDKPFNDEQELMRTSRFDLQGFDYSSGVWQFEGYGYVPSGTSGASVMQIHNENGGVPATTMMLHVYNGTLRYYSGQTVESCINHRWFRLNVVHDVGASTVAM
;
A
#
# COMPACT_ATOMS: atom_id res chain seq x y z
N MET A 1 9.66 -11.58 30.50
CA MET A 1 10.77 -10.75 29.96
C MET A 1 10.52 -10.66 28.47
N SER A 2 10.03 -9.53 27.98
CA SER A 2 9.82 -9.33 26.55
C SER A 2 11.16 -8.99 25.91
N THR A 3 11.61 -9.84 25.00
CA THR A 3 12.68 -9.51 24.05
C THR A 3 12.21 -8.36 23.16
N PRO A 4 12.99 -7.29 22.99
CA PRO A 4 12.66 -6.26 22.01
C PRO A 4 12.73 -6.89 20.61
N ALA A 5 11.79 -6.53 19.74
CA ALA A 5 11.92 -6.75 18.31
C ALA A 5 13.25 -6.11 17.87
N ALA A 6 14.09 -6.89 17.20
CA ALA A 6 15.38 -6.44 16.74
C ALA A 6 15.18 -5.21 15.84
N ALA A 7 15.76 -4.08 16.25
CA ALA A 7 15.93 -2.96 15.34
C ALA A 7 16.76 -3.46 14.16
N ALA A 8 16.19 -3.39 12.95
CA ALA A 8 16.90 -3.74 11.74
C ALA A 8 18.18 -2.91 11.65
N ASP A 9 19.33 -3.56 11.57
CA ASP A 9 20.56 -2.91 11.11
C ASP A 9 20.24 -2.24 9.77
N GLY A 10 20.35 -0.91 9.71
CA GLY A 10 19.83 -0.07 8.62
C GLY A 10 20.40 -0.34 7.22
N CYS A 11 21.22 -1.38 7.05
CA CYS A 11 21.74 -1.84 5.76
C CYS A 11 20.97 -3.02 5.14
N ASN A 12 20.21 -3.80 5.93
CA ASN A 12 19.43 -4.92 5.38
C ASN A 12 18.06 -5.05 6.04
N LEU A 13 17.09 -4.29 5.52
CA LEU A 13 15.71 -4.27 6.02
C LEU A 13 14.94 -5.57 5.77
N THR A 14 15.48 -6.51 4.99
CA THR A 14 14.86 -7.82 4.71
C THR A 14 15.54 -8.95 5.49
N ALA A 15 16.51 -8.65 6.36
CA ALA A 15 17.20 -9.64 7.16
C ALA A 15 16.20 -10.43 8.03
N GLY A 16 16.24 -11.77 7.92
CA GLY A 16 15.32 -12.66 8.64
C GLY A 16 14.01 -12.96 7.91
N PHE A 17 13.74 -12.33 6.77
CA PHE A 17 12.60 -12.64 5.93
C PHE A 17 12.96 -13.58 4.77
N VAL A 18 12.02 -14.46 4.42
CA VAL A 18 12.10 -15.26 3.20
C VAL A 18 11.38 -14.52 2.10
N LYS A 19 12.04 -14.32 0.95
CA LYS A 19 11.43 -13.66 -0.19
C LYS A 19 10.25 -14.49 -0.71
N VAL A 20 9.14 -13.82 -0.93
CA VAL A 20 7.97 -14.36 -1.60
C VAL A 20 7.94 -13.77 -3.02
N ASP A 21 7.84 -14.63 -4.03
CA ASP A 21 7.71 -14.17 -5.41
C ASP A 21 6.28 -13.69 -5.68
N LEU A 22 6.15 -12.47 -6.21
CA LEU A 22 4.88 -11.86 -6.58
C LEU A 22 4.74 -11.90 -8.11
N PRO A 23 4.06 -12.91 -8.68
CA PRO A 23 3.85 -12.96 -10.12
C PRO A 23 2.90 -11.85 -10.59
N GLU A 24 3.03 -11.35 -11.82
CA GLU A 24 2.14 -10.31 -12.36
C GLU A 24 0.64 -10.67 -12.23
N SER A 25 0.31 -11.96 -12.25
CA SER A 25 -1.06 -12.45 -12.07
C SER A 25 -1.64 -12.22 -10.66
N SER A 26 -0.83 -11.93 -9.65
CA SER A 26 -1.33 -11.61 -8.31
C SER A 26 -1.80 -10.17 -8.15
N PHE A 27 -1.46 -9.30 -9.10
CA PHE A 27 -1.84 -7.90 -9.05
C PHE A 27 -3.21 -7.69 -9.71
N ALA A 28 -4.29 -7.87 -8.93
CA ALA A 28 -5.63 -7.58 -9.42
C ALA A 28 -5.85 -6.07 -9.47
N VAL A 29 -5.95 -5.52 -10.68
CA VAL A 29 -6.22 -4.10 -10.90
C VAL A 29 -7.68 -3.79 -10.56
N GLN A 30 -7.89 -2.85 -9.64
CA GLN A 30 -9.19 -2.28 -9.33
C GLN A 30 -9.21 -0.83 -9.82
N ILE A 31 -10.20 -0.48 -10.65
CA ILE A 31 -10.42 0.84 -11.27
C ILE A 31 -11.91 1.23 -11.23
N PRO A 32 -12.29 2.51 -11.40
CA PRO A 32 -13.69 2.93 -11.48
C PRO A 32 -14.52 2.08 -12.46
N TYR A 33 -15.70 1.63 -12.04
CA TYR A 33 -16.49 0.66 -12.81
C TYR A 33 -16.95 1.17 -14.19
N ASP A 34 -17.04 2.49 -14.37
CA ASP A 34 -17.53 3.15 -15.57
C ASP A 34 -16.43 3.62 -16.53
N VAL A 35 -15.17 3.31 -16.22
CA VAL A 35 -14.00 3.76 -17.00
C VAL A 35 -13.18 2.56 -17.48
N PRO A 36 -12.66 2.57 -18.72
CA PRO A 36 -11.72 1.56 -19.19
C PRO A 36 -10.40 1.54 -18.38
N VAL A 37 -9.84 0.34 -18.17
CA VAL A 37 -8.59 0.13 -17.42
C VAL A 37 -7.43 1.00 -17.92
N ASP A 38 -7.26 1.11 -19.24
CA ASP A 38 -6.16 1.85 -19.87
C ASP A 38 -6.22 3.38 -19.67
N GLN A 39 -7.33 3.91 -19.16
CA GLN A 39 -7.45 5.32 -18.76
C GLN A 39 -7.07 5.58 -17.30
N ARG A 40 -6.90 4.54 -16.49
CA ARG A 40 -6.62 4.64 -15.03
C ARG A 40 -5.42 3.82 -14.59
N TYR A 41 -4.91 2.96 -15.45
CA TYR A 41 -3.78 2.09 -15.19
C TYR A 41 -2.89 1.92 -16.42
N ARG A 42 -1.57 1.93 -16.21
CA ARG A 42 -0.58 1.56 -17.23
C ARG A 42 0.57 0.80 -16.57
N TYR A 43 1.01 -0.26 -17.24
CA TYR A 43 2.26 -0.94 -16.92
C TYR A 43 3.32 -0.67 -17.98
N ASP A 44 4.51 -0.31 -17.53
CA ASP A 44 5.67 -0.12 -18.38
C ASP A 44 6.66 -1.27 -18.16
N ALA A 45 6.61 -2.28 -19.04
CA ALA A 45 7.43 -3.48 -18.92
C ALA A 45 8.95 -3.23 -19.06
N ALA A 46 9.36 -2.08 -19.61
CA ALA A 46 10.77 -1.74 -19.73
C ALA A 46 11.35 -1.23 -18.40
N THR A 47 10.51 -0.63 -17.56
CA THR A 47 10.91 -0.06 -16.26
C THR A 47 10.35 -0.82 -15.06
N GLY A 48 9.36 -1.69 -15.27
CA GLY A 48 8.61 -2.36 -14.20
C GLY A 48 7.67 -1.42 -13.44
N VAL A 49 7.37 -0.23 -13.99
CA VAL A 49 6.56 0.79 -13.29
C VAL A 49 5.08 0.60 -13.60
N HIS A 50 4.29 0.46 -12.53
CA HIS A 50 2.84 0.54 -12.57
C HIS A 50 2.39 1.96 -12.25
N THR A 51 1.62 2.57 -13.14
CA THR A 51 1.09 3.92 -12.98
C THR A 51 -0.42 3.85 -12.78
N PHE A 52 -0.91 4.51 -11.75
CA PHE A 52 -2.34 4.67 -11.49
C PHE A 52 -2.72 6.16 -11.55
N TRP A 53 -3.88 6.43 -12.14
CA TRP A 53 -4.53 7.73 -12.08
C TRP A 53 -5.83 7.61 -11.31
N VAL A 54 -6.06 8.56 -10.41
CA VAL A 54 -7.32 8.69 -9.66
C VAL A 54 -7.73 10.14 -9.77
N TYR A 55 -8.95 10.39 -10.26
CA TYR A 55 -9.51 11.72 -10.40
C TYR A 55 -10.64 11.94 -9.40
N ALA A 56 -10.92 13.21 -9.09
CA ALA A 56 -11.89 13.57 -8.05
C ALA A 56 -13.33 13.18 -8.42
N ASP A 57 -13.63 13.07 -9.71
CA ASP A 57 -14.91 12.69 -10.29
C ASP A 57 -15.04 11.21 -10.63
N ASP A 58 -13.99 10.42 -10.38
CA ASP A 58 -14.04 8.96 -10.56
C ASP A 58 -15.14 8.33 -9.71
N LYS A 59 -15.77 7.28 -10.26
CA LYS A 59 -16.66 6.40 -9.53
C LYS A 59 -15.88 5.39 -8.69
N PRO A 60 -16.53 4.72 -7.73
CA PRO A 60 -15.90 3.63 -7.03
C PRO A 60 -15.58 2.43 -7.93
N PHE A 61 -14.82 1.47 -7.41
CA PHE A 61 -14.55 0.21 -8.09
C PHE A 61 -15.80 -0.64 -8.35
N ASN A 62 -16.83 -0.51 -7.49
CA ASN A 62 -18.11 -1.21 -7.65
C ASN A 62 -19.27 -0.38 -7.08
N ASP A 63 -20.49 -0.76 -7.44
CA ASP A 63 -21.73 -0.07 -7.02
C ASP A 63 -22.06 -0.23 -5.52
N GLU A 64 -21.37 -1.12 -4.81
CA GLU A 64 -21.62 -1.41 -3.39
C GLU A 64 -20.81 -0.51 -2.44
N GLN A 65 -19.74 0.13 -2.93
CA GLN A 65 -18.77 0.86 -2.09
C GLN A 65 -18.60 2.33 -2.49
N GLU A 66 -19.67 3.12 -2.38
CA GLU A 66 -19.78 4.54 -2.81
C GLU A 66 -18.62 5.48 -2.38
N LEU A 67 -17.89 5.15 -1.32
CA LEU A 67 -16.84 6.01 -0.76
C LEU A 67 -15.43 5.69 -1.30
N MET A 68 -15.23 4.57 -1.99
CA MET A 68 -13.90 4.10 -2.41
C MET A 68 -13.61 4.41 -3.88
N ARG A 69 -13.39 5.70 -4.17
CA ARG A 69 -12.78 6.13 -5.45
C ARG A 69 -11.35 5.63 -5.48
N THR A 70 -11.09 4.57 -6.25
CA THR A 70 -9.77 3.92 -6.22
C THR A 70 -9.36 3.42 -7.59
N SER A 71 -8.09 3.66 -7.89
CA SER A 71 -7.32 2.91 -8.86
C SER A 71 -6.16 2.30 -8.07
N ARG A 72 -6.19 0.98 -7.83
CA ARG A 72 -5.22 0.29 -6.96
C ARG A 72 -4.94 -1.12 -7.42
N PHE A 73 -3.93 -1.73 -6.81
CA PHE A 73 -3.82 -3.18 -6.77
C PHE A 73 -4.48 -3.75 -5.53
N ASP A 74 -5.11 -4.90 -5.73
CA ASP A 74 -5.42 -5.86 -4.69
C ASP A 74 -4.53 -7.08 -4.90
N LEU A 75 -3.74 -7.43 -3.87
CA LEU A 75 -2.70 -8.45 -3.98
C LEU A 75 -3.30 -9.83 -3.65
N GLN A 76 -3.60 -10.60 -4.68
CA GLN A 76 -4.33 -11.86 -4.59
C GLN A 76 -3.42 -13.05 -4.28
N GLY A 77 -3.90 -13.96 -3.43
CA GLY A 77 -3.20 -15.20 -3.08
C GLY A 77 -2.10 -15.05 -2.03
N PHE A 78 -2.02 -13.89 -1.37
CA PHE A 78 -1.05 -13.58 -0.32
C PHE A 78 -1.71 -13.18 1.00
N ASP A 79 -2.94 -13.65 1.23
CA ASP A 79 -3.62 -13.49 2.52
C ASP A 79 -2.88 -14.26 3.62
N TYR A 80 -2.87 -13.70 4.82
CA TYR A 80 -2.19 -14.29 5.97
C TYR A 80 -2.96 -14.06 7.26
N SER A 81 -2.94 -15.06 8.14
CA SER A 81 -3.61 -15.02 9.45
C SER A 81 -2.65 -15.17 10.64
N SER A 82 -1.35 -15.37 10.38
CA SER A 82 -0.31 -15.50 11.41
C SER A 82 1.08 -15.18 10.85
N GLY A 83 2.05 -15.05 11.75
CA GLY A 83 3.45 -14.80 11.41
C GLY A 83 3.81 -13.32 11.35
N VAL A 84 5.01 -13.06 10.83
CA VAL A 84 5.55 -11.72 10.62
C VAL A 84 5.79 -11.55 9.12
N TRP A 85 5.09 -10.58 8.52
CA TRP A 85 5.11 -10.34 7.09
C TRP A 85 5.72 -8.99 6.78
N GLN A 86 6.53 -8.94 5.73
CA GLN A 86 7.21 -7.74 5.29
C GLN A 86 6.83 -7.45 3.84
N PHE A 87 6.41 -6.22 3.57
CA PHE A 87 6.27 -5.68 2.23
C PHE A 87 7.37 -4.66 1.98
N GLU A 88 7.95 -4.71 0.79
CA GLU A 88 8.87 -3.70 0.31
C GLU A 88 8.59 -3.33 -1.14
N GLY A 89 8.64 -2.04 -1.43
CA GLY A 89 8.46 -1.52 -2.78
C GLY A 89 8.92 -0.07 -2.92
N TYR A 90 8.88 0.45 -4.14
CA TYR A 90 9.17 1.86 -4.42
C TYR A 90 7.89 2.56 -4.88
N GLY A 91 7.61 3.71 -4.26
CA GLY A 91 6.47 4.56 -4.60
C GLY A 91 6.92 5.89 -5.18
N TYR A 92 6.09 6.48 -6.03
CA TYR A 92 6.25 7.84 -6.53
C TYR A 92 4.89 8.53 -6.52
N VAL A 93 4.82 9.72 -5.91
CA VAL A 93 3.59 10.51 -5.85
C VAL A 93 3.83 11.87 -6.53
N PRO A 94 3.11 12.20 -7.62
CA PRO A 94 3.26 13.49 -8.29
C PRO A 94 2.92 14.68 -7.38
N SER A 95 3.62 15.80 -7.57
CA SER A 95 3.27 17.08 -6.93
C SER A 95 1.82 17.46 -7.19
N GLY A 96 1.17 18.05 -6.19
CA GLY A 96 -0.25 18.41 -6.24
C GLY A 96 -1.20 17.28 -5.80
N THR A 97 -0.70 16.06 -5.60
CA THR A 97 -1.51 14.95 -5.07
C THR A 97 -1.69 15.08 -3.56
N SER A 98 -2.93 14.92 -3.08
CA SER A 98 -3.30 14.90 -1.66
C SER A 98 -4.51 14.01 -1.44
N GLY A 99 -4.55 13.27 -0.34
CA GLY A 99 -5.57 12.28 -0.02
C GLY A 99 -5.31 10.87 -0.58
N ALA A 100 -4.27 10.68 -1.40
CA ALA A 100 -3.95 9.39 -1.99
C ALA A 100 -3.50 8.38 -0.91
N SER A 101 -4.12 7.20 -0.90
CA SER A 101 -3.62 6.06 -0.13
C SER A 101 -2.62 5.28 -0.98
N VAL A 102 -1.42 5.04 -0.46
CA VAL A 102 -0.32 4.38 -1.20
C VAL A 102 -0.08 2.94 -0.75
N MET A 103 -0.56 2.56 0.43
CA MET A 103 -0.54 1.19 0.92
C MET A 103 -1.62 1.00 1.98
N GLN A 104 -2.26 -0.16 1.97
CA GLN A 104 -3.22 -0.57 2.98
C GLN A 104 -2.97 -2.05 3.35
N ILE A 105 -3.25 -2.39 4.60
CA ILE A 105 -3.42 -3.78 5.05
C ILE A 105 -4.87 -3.91 5.51
N HIS A 106 -5.65 -4.69 4.77
CA HIS A 106 -7.04 -4.98 5.12
C HIS A 106 -7.14 -6.16 6.08
N ASN A 107 -8.13 -6.11 6.97
CA ASN A 107 -8.58 -7.30 7.70
C ASN A 107 -9.59 -8.05 6.83
N GLU A 108 -9.58 -9.38 6.92
CA GLU A 108 -10.55 -10.21 6.22
C GLU A 108 -11.98 -10.05 6.78
N ASN A 109 -12.97 -10.36 5.93
CA ASN A 109 -14.37 -10.61 6.34
C ASN A 109 -15.07 -9.51 7.15
N GLY A 110 -14.77 -8.24 6.90
CA GLY A 110 -15.46 -7.14 7.60
C GLY A 110 -15.08 -7.02 9.07
N GLY A 111 -13.86 -7.46 9.43
CA GLY A 111 -13.27 -7.17 10.74
C GLY A 111 -13.37 -5.68 11.08
N VAL A 112 -13.52 -5.37 12.36
CA VAL A 112 -13.57 -3.99 12.86
C VAL A 112 -12.31 -3.72 13.68
N PRO A 113 -11.42 -2.80 13.24
CA PRO A 113 -11.51 -1.98 12.02
C PRO A 113 -11.25 -2.76 10.71
N ALA A 114 -11.80 -2.27 9.60
CA ALA A 114 -11.68 -2.92 8.26
C ALA A 114 -10.25 -2.92 7.72
N THR A 115 -9.39 -2.07 8.26
CA THR A 115 -7.97 -2.03 7.97
C THR A 115 -7.15 -2.07 9.24
N THR A 116 -6.04 -2.79 9.17
CA THR A 116 -4.99 -2.76 10.19
C THR A 116 -4.11 -1.54 10.00
N MET A 117 -3.77 -1.21 8.75
CA MET A 117 -2.93 -0.05 8.42
C MET A 117 -3.39 0.62 7.13
N MET A 118 -3.26 1.94 7.08
CA MET A 118 -3.29 2.71 5.83
C MET A 118 -2.17 3.77 5.85
N LEU A 119 -1.50 3.94 4.71
CA LEU A 119 -0.57 5.03 4.46
C LEU A 119 -1.17 6.02 3.48
N HIS A 120 -1.30 7.27 3.90
CA HIS A 120 -1.86 8.35 3.09
C HIS A 120 -0.87 9.47 2.85
N VAL A 121 -0.96 10.08 1.67
CA VAL A 121 -0.22 11.29 1.34
C VAL A 121 -1.13 12.50 1.47
N TYR A 122 -0.80 13.40 2.37
CA TYR A 122 -1.47 14.68 2.53
C TYR A 122 -0.49 15.82 2.29
N ASN A 123 -0.70 16.57 1.21
CA ASN A 123 0.10 17.76 0.86
C ASN A 123 1.62 17.47 0.90
N GLY A 124 2.03 16.32 0.36
CA GLY A 124 3.45 15.89 0.33
C GLY A 124 3.98 15.26 1.61
N THR A 125 3.14 15.02 2.61
CA THR A 125 3.49 14.29 3.84
C THR A 125 2.86 12.91 3.82
N LEU A 126 3.67 11.87 3.98
CA LEU A 126 3.22 10.50 4.23
C LEU A 126 2.80 10.37 5.69
N ARG A 127 1.61 9.83 5.94
CA ARG A 127 1.03 9.65 7.27
C ARG A 127 0.50 8.24 7.48
N TYR A 128 0.59 7.79 8.73
CA TYR A 128 -0.14 6.63 9.22
C TYR A 128 -1.59 7.03 9.48
N TYR A 129 -2.52 6.48 8.70
CA TYR A 129 -3.88 6.99 8.55
C TYR A 129 -3.86 8.52 8.32
N SER A 130 -4.61 9.29 9.11
CA SER A 130 -4.59 10.76 9.10
C SER A 130 -3.72 11.37 10.21
N GLY A 131 -3.10 10.51 11.04
CA GLY A 131 -2.43 10.89 12.28
C GLY A 131 -0.94 11.17 12.11
N GLN A 132 -0.12 10.25 12.60
CA GLN A 132 1.33 10.41 12.72
C GLN A 132 1.99 10.61 11.35
N THR A 133 2.91 11.57 11.27
CA THR A 133 3.81 11.73 10.12
C THR A 133 4.82 10.59 10.09
N VAL A 134 4.89 9.91 8.95
CA VAL A 134 5.91 8.89 8.65
C VAL A 134 7.09 9.56 7.97
N GLU A 135 6.82 10.33 6.90
CA GLU A 135 7.86 11.02 6.15
C GLU A 135 7.31 12.29 5.49
N SER A 136 8.11 13.36 5.49
CA SER A 136 7.76 14.63 4.85
C SER A 136 8.40 14.75 3.46
N CYS A 137 7.84 15.64 2.64
CA CYS A 137 8.40 16.00 1.33
C CYS A 137 8.57 14.80 0.39
N ILE A 138 7.58 13.89 0.34
CA ILE A 138 7.63 12.68 -0.52
C ILE A 138 7.13 12.92 -1.95
N ASN A 139 6.51 14.06 -2.22
CA ASN A 139 6.03 14.38 -3.57
C ASN A 139 7.18 14.59 -4.54
N HIS A 140 6.95 14.21 -5.80
CA HIS A 140 7.89 14.36 -6.93
C HIS A 140 9.25 13.69 -6.72
N ARG A 141 9.27 12.60 -5.95
CA ARG A 141 10.43 11.73 -5.85
C ARG A 141 10.00 10.29 -5.63
N TRP A 142 10.92 9.39 -5.95
CA TRP A 142 10.81 8.00 -5.53
C TRP A 142 11.12 7.90 -4.04
N PHE A 143 10.37 7.08 -3.33
CA PHE A 143 10.63 6.69 -1.95
C PHE A 143 10.53 5.17 -1.83
N ARG A 144 11.36 4.59 -0.97
CA ARG A 144 11.29 3.17 -0.61
C ARG A 144 10.29 3.03 0.51
N LEU A 145 9.31 2.16 0.34
CA LEU A 145 8.38 1.76 1.37
C LEU A 145 8.81 0.40 1.90
N ASN A 146 8.91 0.27 3.21
CA ASN A 146 9.14 -0.99 3.90
C ASN A 146 8.19 -1.06 5.09
N VAL A 147 7.34 -2.08 5.13
CA VAL A 147 6.33 -2.25 6.17
C VAL A 147 6.42 -3.66 6.69
N VAL A 148 6.51 -3.79 8.02
CA VAL A 148 6.48 -5.08 8.72
C VAL A 148 5.20 -5.15 9.55
N HIS A 149 4.44 -6.22 9.37
CA HIS A 149 3.26 -6.53 10.17
C HIS A 149 3.51 -7.82 10.97
N ASP A 150 3.57 -7.70 12.29
CA ASP A 150 3.57 -8.84 13.21
C ASP A 150 2.14 -9.09 13.68
N VAL A 151 1.54 -10.17 13.17
CA VAL A 151 0.16 -10.53 13.44
C VAL A 151 -0.03 -10.97 14.90
N GLY A 152 0.95 -11.68 15.47
CA GLY A 152 0.85 -12.20 16.84
C GLY A 152 1.00 -11.11 17.90
N ALA A 153 1.83 -10.09 17.61
CA ALA A 153 2.01 -8.93 18.46
C ALA A 153 0.98 -7.81 18.20
N SER A 154 0.18 -7.90 17.13
CA SER A 154 -0.72 -6.84 16.66
C SER A 154 0.02 -5.51 16.44
N THR A 155 1.18 -5.57 15.77
CA THR A 155 2.01 -4.38 15.53
C THR A 155 2.37 -4.19 14.07
N VAL A 156 2.48 -2.92 13.66
CA VAL A 156 2.99 -2.53 12.35
C VAL A 156 4.17 -1.57 12.54
N ALA A 157 5.27 -1.85 11.87
CA ALA A 157 6.48 -1.02 11.83
C ALA A 157 6.77 -0.55 10.40
N MET A 158 7.31 0.66 10.28
CA MET A 158 7.61 1.34 9.01
C MET A 158 8.74 2.35 9.21
#